data_AF-A0A2H9NT10-F1
#
_entry.id   AF-A0A2H9NT10-F1
#
_cell.length_a   1.000
_cell.length_b   1.000
_cell.length_c   1.000
_cell.angle_alpha   90.00
_cell.angle_beta   90.00
_cell.angle_gamma   90.00
#
_symmetry.space_group_name_H-M   'P 1'
#
loop_
_entity.id
_entity.type
_entity.pdbx_description
1 polymer ?
#
loop_
_entity_poly.entity_id
_entity_poly.type
_entity_poly.pdbx_seq_one_letter_code
_entity_poly.pdbx_strand_id
1 'polypeptide(L)'
;MTIKPDGNMKLNEFASEKTLKAGGCRQLTHCPYCHGRAIKRGMRKKKYENIQRYYCENCRRPFTSAITKHKTFPLRVIMDSLTLYSRLHTAGEISKKIKESHGLSVSQQTISSWVKEYEEYIPFIRMRDFVSKKYSRKEMIEESKMFHQQIYDFKYHRAKLDCILDEEFRHQKFKPLKEFLELVNDECPHQLFQNTAKRASEFKDAFSLDEVKITPKNNAAVKIGNFVVQAVVNNKLRHEVLQNFMLSNDTATVAVEVPVIIDSEDIRHYKHELNFEIPIQLSDGEYITGHIDLVQVRNGSIHILDYKPSAKKAKPVSQLTTYALALARLTGLRLYHFKCAWFDGQNYYEFFPLHVVYKLRKAKKLPKAQMRLASTLKPT
;
A
#
# COMPACT_ATOMS: atom_id res chain seq x y z
N MET A 1 36.89 -16.88 13.62
CA MET A 1 35.44 -16.66 13.71
C MET A 1 35.04 -15.56 12.73
N THR A 2 34.61 -15.96 11.54
CA THR A 2 34.23 -15.07 10.44
C THR A 2 32.80 -14.60 10.66
N ILE A 3 32.65 -13.35 11.12
CA ILE A 3 31.36 -12.69 11.25
C ILE A 3 30.83 -12.46 9.83
N LYS A 4 29.75 -13.17 9.46
CA LYS A 4 28.94 -12.85 8.28
C LYS A 4 28.34 -11.45 8.50
N PRO A 5 28.53 -10.47 7.59
CA PRO A 5 27.82 -9.21 7.70
C PRO A 5 26.37 -9.44 7.24
N ASP A 6 25.43 -9.33 8.17
CA ASP A 6 23.99 -9.41 7.90
C ASP A 6 23.61 -8.40 6.80
N GLY A 7 23.13 -8.96 5.70
CA GLY A 7 22.98 -8.31 4.40
C GLY A 7 21.65 -7.61 4.24
N ASN A 8 21.44 -6.49 4.93
CA ASN A 8 20.45 -5.50 4.52
C ASN A 8 21.04 -4.09 4.52
N MET A 9 21.68 -3.75 3.40
CA MET A 9 22.28 -2.43 3.18
C MET A 9 21.16 -1.39 3.04
N LYS A 10 21.06 -0.44 3.96
CA LYS A 10 20.02 0.62 3.99
C LYS A 10 20.20 1.68 2.90
N LEU A 11 20.35 1.25 1.64
CA LEU A 11 20.53 2.14 0.49
C LEU A 11 19.31 3.05 0.25
N ASN A 12 18.16 2.74 0.86
CA ASN A 12 16.96 3.55 0.72
C ASN A 12 16.97 4.87 1.48
N GLU A 13 17.70 4.96 2.59
CA GLU A 13 17.77 6.18 3.43
C GLU A 13 18.57 7.32 2.76
N PHE A 14 19.41 7.01 1.75
CA PHE A 14 20.47 7.92 1.26
C PHE A 14 20.35 8.29 -0.22
N ALA A 15 19.19 8.10 -0.84
CA ALA A 15 19.00 8.44 -2.25
C ALA A 15 18.50 9.88 -2.43
N SER A 16 19.05 10.64 -3.39
CA SER A 16 18.54 11.98 -3.71
C SER A 16 17.22 11.92 -4.48
N GLU A 17 16.31 12.86 -4.17
CA GLU A 17 15.01 13.01 -4.84
C GLU A 17 15.08 13.63 -6.25
N LYS A 18 16.22 14.21 -6.65
CA LYS A 18 16.34 14.94 -7.93
C LYS A 18 16.90 14.08 -9.09
N THR A 19 16.02 13.94 -10.09
CA THR A 19 16.25 13.75 -11.54
C THR A 19 16.91 12.44 -12.00
N LEU A 20 16.15 11.59 -12.71
CA LEU A 20 16.70 10.54 -13.55
C LEU A 20 15.93 10.40 -14.87
N LYS A 21 16.66 10.57 -15.99
CA LYS A 21 16.27 10.16 -17.34
C LYS A 21 16.12 8.64 -17.40
N ALA A 22 15.30 8.16 -18.35
CA ALA A 22 15.05 6.74 -18.60
C ALA A 22 16.36 5.95 -18.72
N GLY A 23 16.50 4.86 -17.95
CA GLY A 23 17.68 3.99 -17.92
C GLY A 23 18.77 4.34 -16.89
N GLY A 24 18.57 5.37 -16.04
CA GLY A 24 19.56 5.79 -15.04
C GLY A 24 19.65 4.88 -13.81
N CYS A 25 20.85 4.76 -13.21
CA CYS A 25 21.03 4.07 -11.94
C CYS A 25 20.67 4.99 -10.76
N ARG A 26 20.10 4.45 -9.67
CA ARG A 26 19.71 5.22 -8.47
C ARG A 26 20.87 6.05 -7.93
N GLN A 27 20.67 7.35 -7.69
CA GLN A 27 21.73 8.21 -7.17
C GLN A 27 21.76 8.21 -5.64
N LEU A 28 22.91 7.81 -5.08
CA LEU A 28 23.19 7.88 -3.64
C LEU A 28 23.91 9.19 -3.31
N THR A 29 23.49 9.84 -2.23
CA THR A 29 24.11 11.06 -1.67
C THR A 29 24.98 10.77 -0.46
N HIS A 30 24.69 9.68 0.29
CA HIS A 30 25.45 9.28 1.47
C HIS A 30 25.88 7.80 1.40
N CYS A 31 26.94 7.50 2.14
CA CYS A 31 27.52 6.18 2.29
C CYS A 31 26.62 5.29 3.14
N PRO A 32 26.26 4.08 2.68
CA PRO A 32 25.43 3.16 3.45
C PRO A 32 26.11 2.56 4.68
N TYR A 33 27.43 2.73 4.84
CA TYR A 33 28.18 2.12 5.94
C TYR A 33 28.49 3.08 7.08
N CYS A 34 28.67 4.38 6.79
CA CYS A 34 29.09 5.37 7.79
C CYS A 34 28.36 6.70 7.66
N HIS A 35 27.36 6.80 6.78
CA HIS A 35 26.58 8.01 6.51
C HIS A 35 27.37 9.24 6.01
N GLY A 36 28.69 9.11 5.78
CA GLY A 36 29.49 10.15 5.14
C GLY A 36 29.09 10.40 3.67
N ARG A 37 29.60 11.47 3.05
CA ARG A 37 29.27 11.83 1.66
C ARG A 37 29.62 10.70 0.67
N ALA A 38 28.70 10.42 -0.26
CA ALA A 38 28.92 9.49 -1.37
C ALA A 38 29.49 10.21 -2.59
N ILE A 39 30.65 9.77 -3.08
CA ILE A 39 31.33 10.35 -4.24
C ILE A 39 31.21 9.38 -5.41
N LYS A 40 30.69 9.83 -6.55
CA LYS A 40 30.59 9.01 -7.77
C LYS A 40 31.99 8.66 -8.29
N ARG A 41 32.26 7.37 -8.51
CA ARG A 41 33.53 6.84 -9.06
C ARG A 41 33.28 5.97 -10.29
N GLY A 42 32.74 6.58 -11.35
CA GLY A 42 32.49 5.93 -12.64
C GLY A 42 31.41 4.85 -12.61
N MET A 43 31.33 4.07 -13.68
CA MET A 43 30.29 3.04 -13.87
C MET A 43 30.91 1.63 -13.86
N ARG A 44 30.18 0.67 -13.32
CA ARG A 44 30.45 -0.76 -13.46
C ARG A 44 29.54 -1.30 -14.57
N LYS A 45 30.12 -1.81 -15.65
CA LYS A 45 29.40 -2.51 -16.71
C LYS A 45 29.08 -3.93 -16.24
N LYS A 46 27.79 -4.29 -16.15
CA LYS A 46 27.32 -5.68 -16.07
C LYS A 46 26.89 -6.14 -17.47
N LYS A 47 26.53 -7.42 -17.59
CA LYS A 47 26.03 -8.02 -18.84
C LYS A 47 24.80 -7.28 -19.41
N TYR A 48 23.88 -6.86 -18.55
CA TYR A 48 22.59 -6.29 -18.98
C TYR A 48 22.28 -4.89 -18.43
N GLU A 49 23.17 -4.31 -17.62
CA GLU A 49 22.96 -2.97 -17.04
C GLU A 49 24.29 -2.29 -16.70
N ASN A 50 24.28 -0.95 -16.61
CA ASN A 50 25.40 -0.18 -16.09
C ASN A 50 25.04 0.33 -14.69
N ILE A 51 25.94 0.14 -13.73
CA ILE A 51 25.71 0.50 -12.32
C ILE A 51 26.66 1.60 -11.90
N GLN A 52 26.12 2.63 -11.25
CA GLN A 52 26.94 3.69 -10.67
C GLN A 52 27.76 3.15 -9.50
N ARG A 53 29.09 3.33 -9.56
CA ARG A 53 29.99 3.10 -8.44
C ARG A 53 30.13 4.37 -7.61
N TYR A 54 30.31 4.17 -6.31
CA TYR A 54 30.52 5.20 -5.32
C TYR A 54 31.72 4.86 -4.45
N TYR A 55 32.29 5.89 -3.83
CA TYR A 55 33.33 5.81 -2.83
C TYR A 55 33.01 6.77 -1.70
N CYS A 56 33.27 6.36 -0.46
CA CYS A 56 33.18 7.24 0.70
C CYS A 56 34.58 7.54 1.21
N GLU A 57 34.95 8.81 1.33
CA GLU A 57 36.24 9.23 1.89
C GLU A 57 36.32 8.99 3.40
N ASN A 58 35.19 9.09 4.13
CA ASN A 58 35.17 8.92 5.58
C ASN A 58 35.51 7.47 5.99
N CYS A 59 34.80 6.47 5.46
CA CYS A 59 35.09 5.06 5.79
C CYS A 59 35.99 4.36 4.77
N ARG A 60 36.46 5.07 3.73
CA ARG A 60 37.33 4.58 2.65
C ARG A 60 36.80 3.34 1.91
N ARG A 61 35.47 3.13 1.88
CA ARG A 61 34.85 1.95 1.25
C ARG A 61 34.24 2.30 -0.11
N PRO A 62 34.48 1.49 -1.16
CA PRO A 62 33.69 1.53 -2.38
C PRO A 62 32.33 0.84 -2.19
N PHE A 63 31.31 1.33 -2.89
CA PHE A 63 29.98 0.71 -2.94
C PHE A 63 29.29 1.00 -4.28
N THR A 64 28.14 0.37 -4.51
CA THR A 64 27.33 0.55 -5.72
C THR A 64 25.92 0.99 -5.36
N SER A 65 25.24 1.65 -6.30
CA SER A 65 23.81 1.92 -6.22
C SER A 65 22.93 0.68 -6.34
N ALA A 66 23.43 -0.38 -6.99
CA ALA A 66 22.74 -1.66 -7.06
C ALA A 66 22.87 -2.42 -5.74
N ILE A 67 21.73 -2.91 -5.26
CA ILE A 67 21.62 -3.71 -4.03
C ILE A 67 21.80 -5.20 -4.33
N THR A 68 21.45 -5.63 -5.55
CA THR A 68 21.60 -7.02 -6.01
C THR A 68 23.06 -7.35 -6.33
N LYS A 69 23.79 -7.78 -5.31
CA LYS A 69 25.12 -8.37 -5.47
C LYS A 69 24.98 -9.72 -6.21
N HIS A 70 25.93 -10.00 -7.09
CA HIS A 70 26.03 -11.28 -7.80
C HIS A 70 24.84 -11.66 -8.71
N LYS A 71 23.96 -10.70 -9.07
CA LYS A 71 22.89 -10.93 -10.04
C LYS A 71 23.27 -10.42 -11.42
N THR A 72 23.08 -11.31 -12.41
CA THR A 72 23.30 -11.02 -13.83
C THR A 72 22.18 -10.15 -14.39
N PHE A 73 20.93 -10.46 -14.08
CA PHE A 73 19.75 -9.76 -14.58
C PHE A 73 19.38 -8.55 -13.71
N PRO A 74 18.85 -7.47 -14.31
CA PRO A 74 18.31 -6.33 -13.56
C PRO A 74 17.16 -6.75 -12.64
N LEU A 75 17.06 -6.14 -11.47
CA LEU A 75 16.02 -6.48 -10.49
C LEU A 75 14.60 -6.32 -11.05
N ARG A 76 14.38 -5.34 -11.92
CA ARG A 76 13.08 -5.12 -12.56
C ARG A 76 12.63 -6.33 -13.39
N VAL A 77 13.54 -6.98 -14.10
CA VAL A 77 13.26 -8.17 -14.92
C VAL A 77 12.85 -9.35 -14.04
N ILE A 78 13.54 -9.50 -12.90
CA ILE A 78 13.20 -10.52 -11.90
C ILE A 78 11.79 -10.25 -11.36
N MET A 79 11.50 -9.02 -10.92
CA MET A 79 10.19 -8.65 -10.38
C MET A 79 9.03 -8.85 -11.36
N ASP A 80 9.21 -8.45 -12.62
CA ASP A 80 8.18 -8.65 -13.65
C ASP A 80 7.97 -10.14 -13.92
N SER A 81 9.04 -10.96 -13.87
CA SER A 81 8.94 -12.42 -13.99
C SER A 81 8.16 -13.05 -12.83
N LEU A 82 8.42 -12.61 -11.59
CA LEU A 82 7.71 -13.06 -10.39
C LEU A 82 6.23 -12.68 -10.45
N THR A 83 5.94 -11.45 -10.88
CA THR A 83 4.57 -10.95 -11.05
C THR A 83 3.81 -11.75 -12.12
N LEU A 84 4.43 -12.02 -13.27
CA LEU A 84 3.81 -12.86 -14.31
C LEU A 84 3.58 -14.30 -13.81
N TYR A 85 4.50 -14.86 -13.02
CA TYR A 85 4.32 -16.17 -12.41
C TYR A 85 3.10 -16.22 -11.48
N SER A 86 2.96 -15.24 -10.59
CA SER A 86 1.79 -15.11 -9.72
C SER A 86 0.51 -14.88 -10.51
N ARG A 87 0.59 -14.26 -11.69
CA ARG A 87 -0.53 -14.13 -12.64
C ARG A 87 -0.78 -15.38 -13.52
N LEU A 88 -0.39 -16.54 -13.00
CA LEU A 88 -0.61 -17.87 -13.59
C LEU A 88 0.09 -18.13 -14.94
N HIS A 89 1.10 -17.32 -15.32
CA HIS A 89 1.89 -17.64 -16.50
C HIS A 89 2.84 -18.83 -16.25
N THR A 90 3.08 -19.63 -17.29
CA THR A 90 4.10 -20.69 -17.27
C THR A 90 5.50 -20.09 -17.47
N ALA A 91 6.55 -20.80 -17.07
CA ALA A 91 7.93 -20.33 -17.25
C ALA A 91 8.27 -20.04 -18.73
N GLY A 92 7.72 -20.82 -19.67
CA GLY A 92 7.86 -20.59 -21.11
C GLY A 92 7.19 -19.28 -21.57
N GLU A 93 5.96 -19.03 -21.13
CA GLU A 93 5.25 -17.79 -21.44
C GLU A 93 5.95 -16.56 -20.84
N ILE A 94 6.44 -16.68 -19.61
CA ILE A 94 7.19 -15.62 -18.93
C ILE A 94 8.45 -15.28 -19.73
N SER A 95 9.22 -16.28 -20.15
CA SER A 95 10.41 -16.07 -21.00
C SER A 95 10.07 -15.27 -22.27
N LYS A 96 8.96 -15.59 -22.95
CA LYS A 96 8.52 -14.87 -24.14
C LYS A 96 8.16 -13.42 -23.82
N LYS A 97 7.33 -13.20 -22.79
CA LYS A 97 6.88 -11.87 -22.37
C LYS A 97 8.04 -10.98 -21.93
N ILE A 98 9.01 -11.52 -21.19
CA ILE A 98 10.19 -10.78 -20.76
C ILE A 98 11.07 -10.39 -21.95
N LYS A 99 11.19 -11.26 -22.96
CA LYS A 99 11.89 -10.91 -24.21
C LYS A 99 11.18 -9.78 -24.95
N GLU A 100 9.86 -9.79 -25.01
CA GLU A 100 9.05 -8.75 -25.65
C GLU A 100 9.15 -7.40 -24.90
N SER A 101 9.04 -7.40 -23.57
CA SER A 101 8.99 -6.17 -22.79
C SER A 101 10.35 -5.57 -22.43
N HIS A 102 11.39 -6.40 -22.26
CA HIS A 102 12.73 -5.98 -21.83
C HIS A 102 13.82 -6.21 -22.88
N GLY A 103 13.54 -6.92 -23.97
CA GLY A 103 14.55 -7.30 -24.96
C GLY A 103 15.55 -8.36 -24.46
N LEU A 104 15.29 -8.98 -23.29
CA LEU A 104 16.20 -9.92 -22.64
C LEU A 104 15.67 -11.34 -22.70
N SER A 105 16.55 -12.28 -23.08
CA SER A 105 16.21 -13.71 -23.06
C SER A 105 16.55 -14.32 -21.70
N VAL A 106 15.54 -14.92 -21.06
CA VAL A 106 15.64 -15.56 -19.74
C VAL A 106 15.20 -17.01 -19.88
N SER A 107 16.01 -17.96 -19.41
CA SER A 107 15.63 -19.38 -19.48
C SER A 107 14.50 -19.73 -18.50
N GLN A 108 13.73 -20.76 -18.81
CA GLN A 108 12.68 -21.27 -17.91
C GLN A 108 13.26 -21.70 -16.54
N GLN A 109 14.43 -22.34 -16.55
CA GLN A 109 15.13 -22.75 -15.31
C GLN A 109 15.52 -21.55 -14.46
N THR A 110 15.95 -20.44 -15.08
CA THR A 110 16.26 -19.19 -14.37
C THR A 110 15.01 -18.62 -13.70
N ILE A 111 13.86 -18.64 -14.37
CA ILE A 111 12.59 -18.18 -13.81
C ILE A 111 12.18 -19.05 -12.61
N SER A 112 12.24 -20.38 -12.74
CA SER A 112 11.95 -21.30 -11.64
C SER A 112 12.91 -21.08 -10.45
N SER A 113 14.18 -20.79 -10.71
CA SER A 113 15.15 -20.46 -9.66
C SER A 113 14.79 -19.15 -8.95
N TRP A 114 14.33 -18.13 -9.67
CA TRP A 114 13.90 -16.88 -9.06
C TRP A 114 12.64 -17.04 -8.22
N VAL A 115 11.66 -17.82 -8.67
CA VAL A 115 10.45 -18.10 -7.87
C VAL A 115 10.84 -18.70 -6.51
N LYS A 116 11.76 -19.67 -6.50
CA LYS A 116 12.28 -20.26 -5.25
C LYS A 116 13.10 -19.26 -4.42
N GLU A 117 13.97 -18.50 -5.07
CA GLU A 117 14.84 -17.54 -4.37
C GLU A 117 14.05 -16.40 -3.70
N TYR A 118 13.00 -15.92 -4.36
CA TYR A 118 12.21 -14.76 -3.93
C TYR A 118 10.84 -15.14 -3.33
N GLU A 119 10.63 -16.41 -2.99
CA GLU A 119 9.39 -16.94 -2.39
C GLU A 119 8.89 -16.06 -1.23
N GLU A 120 9.82 -15.55 -0.41
CA GLU A 120 9.53 -14.71 0.73
C GLU A 120 8.91 -13.33 0.41
N TYR A 121 8.92 -12.90 -0.86
CA TYR A 121 8.30 -11.67 -1.37
C TYR A 121 7.02 -11.95 -2.17
N ILE A 122 6.75 -13.22 -2.49
CA ILE A 122 5.61 -13.64 -3.30
C ILE A 122 4.73 -14.68 -2.59
N PRO A 123 4.27 -14.43 -1.35
CA PRO A 123 3.53 -15.40 -0.56
C PRO A 123 2.24 -15.91 -1.25
N PHE A 124 1.71 -15.21 -2.26
CA PHE A 124 0.60 -15.69 -3.10
C PHE A 124 0.84 -17.07 -3.73
N ILE A 125 2.10 -17.51 -3.92
CA ILE A 125 2.37 -18.83 -4.50
C ILE A 125 1.69 -19.98 -3.74
N ARG A 126 1.46 -19.84 -2.43
CA ARG A 126 0.79 -20.84 -1.59
C ARG A 126 -0.66 -21.12 -2.01
N MET A 127 -1.32 -20.15 -2.63
CA MET A 127 -2.71 -20.26 -3.10
C MET A 127 -2.79 -20.34 -4.64
N ARG A 128 -1.66 -20.18 -5.34
CA ARG A 128 -1.61 -20.14 -6.81
C ARG A 128 -2.20 -21.39 -7.45
N ASP A 129 -1.88 -22.58 -6.93
CA ASP A 129 -2.36 -23.84 -7.49
C ASP A 129 -3.88 -23.98 -7.34
N PHE A 130 -4.43 -23.60 -6.19
CA PHE A 130 -5.86 -23.57 -5.98
C PHE A 130 -6.56 -22.58 -6.93
N VAL A 131 -6.03 -21.35 -7.01
CA VAL A 131 -6.56 -20.31 -7.91
C VAL A 131 -6.52 -20.77 -9.37
N SER A 132 -5.43 -21.41 -9.80
CA SER A 132 -5.26 -21.89 -11.18
C SER A 132 -6.27 -22.97 -11.62
N LYS A 133 -6.87 -23.67 -10.65
CA LYS A 133 -7.90 -24.69 -10.91
C LYS A 133 -9.31 -24.10 -11.01
N LYS A 134 -9.54 -22.92 -10.41
CA LYS A 134 -10.87 -22.31 -10.28
C LYS A 134 -11.07 -21.09 -11.20
N TYR A 135 -10.02 -20.37 -11.55
CA TYR A 135 -10.10 -19.14 -12.34
C TYR A 135 -9.19 -19.17 -13.55
N SER A 136 -9.66 -18.64 -14.68
CA SER A 136 -8.77 -18.28 -15.77
C SER A 136 -7.96 -17.02 -15.43
N ARG A 137 -6.88 -16.78 -16.19
CA ARG A 137 -6.05 -15.57 -16.06
C ARG A 137 -6.83 -14.27 -16.20
N LYS A 138 -7.90 -14.25 -17.00
CA LYS A 138 -8.72 -13.05 -17.24
C LYS A 138 -9.72 -12.82 -16.11
N GLU A 139 -10.30 -13.88 -15.56
CA GLU A 139 -11.28 -13.78 -14.47
C GLU A 139 -10.64 -13.53 -13.11
N MET A 140 -9.36 -13.86 -12.97
CA MET A 140 -8.63 -13.78 -11.70
C MET A 140 -8.45 -12.34 -11.20
N ILE A 141 -8.17 -11.41 -12.12
CA ILE A 141 -7.94 -9.99 -11.84
C ILE A 141 -8.73 -9.16 -12.85
N GLU A 142 -9.68 -8.39 -12.32
CA GLU A 142 -10.39 -7.31 -13.00
C GLU A 142 -9.44 -6.10 -13.10
N GLU A 143 -9.35 -5.48 -14.28
CA GLU A 143 -8.54 -4.27 -14.50
C GLU A 143 -9.32 -3.27 -15.34
N SER A 144 -9.35 -2.01 -14.91
CA SER A 144 -9.98 -0.92 -15.65
C SER A 144 -9.21 0.38 -15.51
N LYS A 145 -9.19 1.17 -16.59
CA LYS A 145 -8.58 2.50 -16.62
C LYS A 145 -9.65 3.55 -16.38
N MET A 146 -9.55 4.24 -15.26
CA MET A 146 -10.50 5.28 -14.89
C MET A 146 -9.98 6.64 -15.36
N PHE A 147 -10.63 7.20 -16.39
CA PHE A 147 -10.33 8.53 -16.93
C PHE A 147 -11.03 9.61 -16.11
N HIS A 148 -10.50 9.88 -14.92
CA HIS A 148 -10.98 10.95 -14.04
C HIS A 148 -10.14 12.22 -14.27
N GLN A 149 -9.89 13.05 -13.25
CA GLN A 149 -8.94 14.17 -13.35
C GLN A 149 -7.52 13.73 -13.79
N GLN A 150 -7.15 12.49 -13.48
CA GLN A 150 -5.99 11.79 -14.02
C GLN A 150 -6.37 10.33 -14.28
N ILE A 151 -5.50 9.58 -14.95
CA ILE A 151 -5.72 8.16 -15.21
C ILE A 151 -5.37 7.38 -13.95
N TYR A 152 -6.34 6.63 -13.42
CA TYR A 152 -6.14 5.67 -12.34
C TYR A 152 -6.34 4.26 -12.88
N ASP A 153 -5.40 3.36 -12.58
CA ASP A 153 -5.47 1.96 -13.01
C ASP A 153 -6.11 1.13 -11.89
N PHE A 154 -7.44 1.15 -11.80
CA PHE A 154 -8.20 0.32 -10.87
C PHE A 154 -7.98 -1.15 -11.19
N LYS A 155 -7.63 -1.94 -10.16
CA LYS A 155 -7.53 -3.38 -10.29
C LYS A 155 -8.03 -4.09 -9.05
N TYR A 156 -8.71 -5.21 -9.28
CA TYR A 156 -9.29 -6.03 -8.22
C TYR A 156 -9.02 -7.51 -8.48
N HIS A 157 -8.39 -8.17 -7.50
CA HIS A 157 -8.00 -9.56 -7.56
C HIS A 157 -9.11 -10.46 -7.00
N ARG A 158 -10.15 -10.69 -7.81
CA ARG A 158 -11.32 -11.53 -7.50
C ARG A 158 -10.97 -12.86 -6.84
N ALA A 159 -10.11 -13.65 -7.49
CA ALA A 159 -9.78 -14.99 -7.00
C ALA A 159 -9.16 -15.00 -5.60
N LYS A 160 -8.40 -13.95 -5.27
CA LYS A 160 -7.73 -13.85 -3.97
C LYS A 160 -8.72 -13.46 -2.88
N LEU A 161 -9.60 -12.51 -3.16
CA LEU A 161 -10.63 -12.16 -2.19
C LEU A 161 -11.51 -13.38 -1.89
N ASP A 162 -11.88 -14.16 -2.90
CA ASP A 162 -12.61 -15.42 -2.70
C ASP A 162 -11.86 -16.39 -1.80
N CYS A 163 -10.57 -16.62 -2.04
CA CYS A 163 -9.76 -17.46 -1.16
C CYS A 163 -9.73 -16.94 0.29
N ILE A 164 -9.59 -15.62 0.50
CA ILE A 164 -9.53 -15.02 1.84
C ILE A 164 -10.87 -15.15 2.59
N LEU A 165 -11.99 -14.97 1.88
CA LEU A 165 -13.34 -15.08 2.45
C LEU A 165 -13.68 -16.54 2.80
N ASP A 166 -13.22 -17.49 1.98
CA ASP A 166 -13.46 -18.93 2.15
C ASP A 166 -12.52 -19.54 3.21
N GLU A 167 -11.30 -19.03 3.39
CA GLU A 167 -10.27 -19.57 4.29
C GLU A 167 -10.64 -19.42 5.79
N GLU A 168 -11.25 -18.30 6.18
CA GLU A 168 -11.56 -18.03 7.59
C GLU A 168 -12.97 -17.46 7.80
N PHE A 169 -13.74 -18.08 8.70
CA PHE A 169 -15.11 -17.64 9.05
C PHE A 169 -15.20 -16.15 9.40
N ARG A 170 -14.19 -15.61 10.08
CA ARG A 170 -14.16 -14.19 10.49
C ARG A 170 -14.14 -13.20 9.33
N HIS A 171 -13.79 -13.65 8.11
CA HIS A 171 -13.76 -12.82 6.91
C HIS A 171 -15.08 -12.85 6.13
N GLN A 172 -15.97 -13.82 6.34
CA GLN A 172 -17.24 -13.94 5.58
C GLN A 172 -18.10 -12.66 5.63
N LYS A 173 -18.04 -11.94 6.75
CA LYS A 173 -18.70 -10.63 6.93
C LYS A 173 -18.24 -9.55 5.94
N PHE A 174 -17.15 -9.76 5.20
CA PHE A 174 -16.63 -8.84 4.18
C PHE A 174 -17.12 -9.16 2.76
N LYS A 175 -18.10 -10.06 2.61
CA LYS A 175 -18.81 -10.25 1.35
C LYS A 175 -19.32 -8.94 0.71
N PRO A 176 -19.83 -7.94 1.46
CA PRO A 176 -20.21 -6.65 0.87
C PRO A 176 -19.04 -5.88 0.22
N LEU A 177 -17.80 -6.04 0.72
CA LEU A 177 -16.63 -5.47 0.04
C LEU A 177 -16.40 -6.14 -1.31
N LYS A 178 -16.58 -7.46 -1.39
CA LYS A 178 -16.50 -8.19 -2.66
C LYS A 178 -17.55 -7.64 -3.63
N GLU A 179 -18.82 -7.62 -3.22
CA GLU A 179 -19.94 -7.15 -4.04
C GLU A 179 -19.68 -5.74 -4.57
N PHE A 180 -19.22 -4.81 -3.72
CA PHE A 180 -18.81 -3.48 -4.16
C PHE A 180 -17.69 -3.52 -5.22
N LEU A 181 -16.60 -4.26 -4.99
CA LEU A 181 -15.46 -4.30 -5.91
C LEU A 181 -15.80 -4.94 -7.26
N GLU A 182 -16.74 -5.90 -7.30
CA GLU A 182 -17.26 -6.46 -8.56
C GLU A 182 -18.01 -5.41 -9.38
N LEU A 183 -18.75 -4.51 -8.72
CA LEU A 183 -19.59 -3.50 -9.37
C LEU A 183 -18.83 -2.23 -9.78
N VAL A 184 -17.60 -2.02 -9.30
CA VAL A 184 -16.83 -0.78 -9.59
C VAL A 184 -16.71 -0.51 -11.08
N ASN A 185 -16.49 -1.53 -11.91
CA ASN A 185 -16.31 -1.33 -13.36
C ASN A 185 -17.60 -0.89 -14.06
N ASP A 186 -18.75 -1.30 -13.55
CA ASP A 186 -20.05 -1.08 -14.19
C ASP A 186 -20.80 0.11 -13.59
N GLU A 187 -20.60 0.40 -12.30
CA GLU A 187 -21.41 1.36 -11.53
C GLU A 187 -20.63 2.59 -11.06
N CYS A 188 -19.31 2.67 -11.28
CA CYS A 188 -18.53 3.83 -10.83
C CYS A 188 -19.02 5.14 -11.50
N PRO A 189 -19.42 6.17 -10.75
CA PRO A 189 -19.96 7.40 -11.31
C PRO A 189 -18.84 8.32 -11.82
N HIS A 190 -18.22 7.97 -12.95
CA HIS A 190 -17.01 8.63 -13.48
C HIS A 190 -17.11 10.16 -13.61
N GLN A 191 -18.28 10.68 -13.95
CA GLN A 191 -18.51 12.13 -14.10
C GLN A 191 -18.22 12.90 -12.81
N LEU A 192 -18.53 12.33 -11.64
CA LEU A 192 -18.27 12.95 -10.34
C LEU A 192 -16.76 13.07 -10.07
N PHE A 193 -15.97 12.12 -10.56
CA PHE A 193 -14.52 12.15 -10.39
C PHE A 193 -13.79 13.03 -11.43
N GLN A 194 -14.46 13.39 -12.52
CA GLN A 194 -13.94 14.31 -13.55
C GLN A 194 -14.15 15.77 -13.16
N ASN A 195 -15.29 16.07 -12.55
CA ASN A 195 -15.65 17.42 -12.13
C ASN A 195 -14.78 17.90 -10.95
N THR A 196 -14.80 19.22 -10.69
CA THR A 196 -14.03 19.88 -9.62
C THR A 196 -14.60 19.56 -8.24
N ALA A 197 -14.59 18.28 -7.87
CA ALA A 197 -14.95 17.79 -6.55
C ALA A 197 -13.82 18.06 -5.56
N LYS A 198 -14.17 18.28 -4.29
CA LYS A 198 -13.20 18.33 -3.19
C LYS A 198 -12.54 16.95 -3.09
N ARG A 199 -11.21 16.85 -3.08
CA ARG A 199 -10.54 15.53 -2.97
C ARG A 199 -10.22 15.21 -1.52
N ALA A 200 -10.33 13.93 -1.15
CA ALA A 200 -10.00 13.47 0.20
C ALA A 200 -8.56 13.86 0.63
N SER A 201 -7.63 13.92 -0.33
CA SER A 201 -6.23 14.30 -0.11
C SER A 201 -6.01 15.79 0.21
N GLU A 202 -7.01 16.64 -0.05
CA GLU A 202 -6.92 18.10 0.16
C GLU A 202 -7.24 18.47 1.63
N PHE A 203 -7.97 17.63 2.34
CA PHE A 203 -8.29 17.81 3.75
C PHE A 203 -7.11 17.41 4.64
N LYS A 204 -6.15 18.32 4.82
CA LYS A 204 -5.04 18.15 5.76
C LYS A 204 -5.48 18.50 7.18
N ASP A 205 -5.09 17.66 8.14
CA ASP A 205 -5.24 17.90 9.58
C ASP A 205 -6.66 18.29 10.04
N ALA A 206 -7.69 17.88 9.29
CA ALA A 206 -9.07 18.20 9.63
C ALA A 206 -9.52 17.55 10.95
N PHE A 207 -9.09 16.30 11.22
CA PHE A 207 -9.57 15.51 12.35
C PHE A 207 -8.72 15.66 13.62
N SER A 208 -9.37 15.64 14.79
CA SER A 208 -8.66 15.54 16.07
C SER A 208 -8.04 14.14 16.26
N LEU A 209 -6.74 14.14 16.56
CA LEU A 209 -5.97 12.94 16.87
C LEU A 209 -5.97 12.59 18.37
N ASP A 210 -6.76 13.29 19.17
CA ASP A 210 -6.94 12.96 20.59
C ASP A 210 -7.43 11.52 20.73
N GLU A 211 -6.84 10.75 21.66
CA GLU A 211 -7.19 9.34 21.90
C GLU A 211 -6.87 8.38 20.72
N VAL A 212 -6.28 8.87 19.62
CA VAL A 212 -5.89 8.04 18.48
C VAL A 212 -4.53 7.39 18.73
N LYS A 213 -4.51 6.08 18.91
CA LYS A 213 -3.27 5.30 18.99
C LYS A 213 -2.72 4.97 17.60
N ILE A 214 -1.68 5.69 17.19
CA ILE A 214 -0.89 5.37 15.99
C ILE A 214 0.22 4.39 16.39
N THR A 215 0.17 3.18 15.85
CA THR A 215 1.10 2.10 16.23
C THR A 215 2.10 1.83 15.10
N PRO A 216 3.42 1.98 15.34
CA PRO A 216 4.42 1.52 14.39
C PRO A 216 4.44 -0.01 14.36
N LYS A 217 4.56 -0.60 13.18
CA LYS A 217 4.72 -2.05 13.00
C LYS A 217 5.81 -2.35 11.98
N ASN A 218 6.28 -3.60 11.98
CA ASN A 218 7.09 -4.16 10.91
C ASN A 218 6.34 -5.36 10.32
N ASN A 219 6.09 -5.35 9.01
CA ASN A 219 5.30 -6.37 8.33
C ASN A 219 5.73 -6.54 6.87
N ALA A 220 5.04 -7.42 6.14
CA ALA A 220 5.32 -7.70 4.74
C ALA A 220 5.25 -6.46 3.84
N ALA A 221 4.40 -5.47 4.14
CA ALA A 221 4.30 -4.25 3.32
C ALA A 221 5.61 -3.43 3.35
N VAL A 222 6.27 -3.33 4.51
CA VAL A 222 7.59 -2.67 4.61
C VAL A 222 8.64 -3.44 3.81
N LYS A 223 8.66 -4.77 3.94
CA LYS A 223 9.60 -5.64 3.24
C LYS A 223 9.42 -5.57 1.71
N ILE A 224 8.19 -5.69 1.23
CA ILE A 224 7.84 -5.58 -0.20
C ILE A 224 8.10 -4.15 -0.69
N GLY A 225 7.69 -3.14 0.05
CA GLY A 225 7.97 -1.74 -0.26
C GLY A 225 9.47 -1.48 -0.42
N ASN A 226 10.28 -2.01 0.51
CA ASN A 226 11.73 -1.95 0.41
C ASN A 226 12.22 -2.62 -0.87
N PHE A 227 11.79 -3.84 -1.16
CA PHE A 227 12.21 -4.61 -2.32
C PHE A 227 11.84 -3.93 -3.65
N VAL A 228 10.60 -3.51 -3.81
CA VAL A 228 10.08 -2.91 -5.05
C VAL A 228 10.74 -1.56 -5.35
N VAL A 229 10.86 -0.70 -4.34
CA VAL A 229 11.45 0.65 -4.51
C VAL A 229 12.90 0.57 -5.00
N GLN A 230 13.61 -0.54 -4.73
CA GLN A 230 14.98 -0.74 -5.20
C GLN A 230 15.06 -0.99 -6.72
N ALA A 231 14.03 -1.57 -7.31
CA ALA A 231 13.98 -1.84 -8.74
C ALA A 231 13.49 -0.64 -9.57
N VAL A 232 12.92 0.36 -8.89
CA VAL A 232 12.26 1.50 -9.55
C VAL A 232 13.09 2.76 -9.42
N VAL A 233 13.73 3.10 -10.53
CA VAL A 233 14.56 4.29 -10.69
C VAL A 233 13.71 5.57 -10.63
N ASN A 234 12.62 5.60 -11.39
CA ASN A 234 11.75 6.77 -11.49
C ASN A 234 10.76 6.82 -10.31
N ASN A 235 10.90 7.82 -9.45
CA ASN A 235 10.04 8.00 -8.28
C ASN A 235 8.55 8.03 -8.65
N LYS A 236 8.18 8.57 -9.83
CA LYS A 236 6.79 8.66 -10.28
C LYS A 236 6.16 7.29 -10.53
N LEU A 237 6.96 6.27 -10.84
CA LEU A 237 6.48 4.91 -11.11
C LEU A 237 6.47 4.03 -9.85
N ARG A 238 6.94 4.51 -8.70
CA ARG A 238 7.06 3.67 -7.49
C ARG A 238 5.70 3.23 -6.97
N HIS A 239 4.72 4.12 -7.01
CA HIS A 239 3.33 3.83 -6.61
C HIS A 239 2.76 2.68 -7.44
N GLU A 240 2.67 2.90 -8.75
CA GLU A 240 2.09 1.96 -9.70
C GLU A 240 2.76 0.58 -9.63
N VAL A 241 4.10 0.55 -9.59
CA VAL A 241 4.86 -0.71 -9.56
C VAL A 241 4.69 -1.43 -8.22
N LEU A 242 4.65 -0.69 -7.10
CA LEU A 242 4.40 -1.27 -5.78
C LEU A 242 2.99 -1.85 -5.69
N GLN A 243 1.98 -1.10 -6.13
CA GLN A 243 0.59 -1.53 -6.17
C GLN A 243 0.42 -2.79 -6.99
N ASN A 244 0.90 -2.81 -8.24
CA ASN A 244 0.83 -3.97 -9.12
C ASN A 244 1.56 -5.19 -8.54
N PHE A 245 2.73 -4.97 -7.93
CA PHE A 245 3.51 -6.05 -7.32
C PHE A 245 2.78 -6.61 -6.09
N MET A 246 2.28 -5.76 -5.19
CA MET A 246 1.53 -6.21 -4.01
C MET A 246 0.23 -6.89 -4.42
N LEU A 247 -0.54 -6.33 -5.36
CA LEU A 247 -1.76 -6.95 -5.85
C LEU A 247 -1.51 -8.34 -6.43
N SER A 248 -0.40 -8.57 -7.13
CA SER A 248 -0.15 -9.88 -7.73
C SER A 248 0.48 -10.87 -6.75
N ASN A 249 1.30 -10.41 -5.80
CA ASN A 249 2.21 -11.28 -5.06
C ASN A 249 1.94 -11.36 -3.54
N ASP A 250 1.36 -10.32 -2.94
CA ASP A 250 0.98 -10.35 -1.53
C ASP A 250 -0.30 -11.18 -1.35
N THR A 251 -0.47 -11.85 -0.20
CA THR A 251 -1.66 -12.68 0.04
C THR A 251 -2.87 -11.89 0.51
N ALA A 252 -2.68 -10.65 0.98
CA ALA A 252 -3.75 -9.85 1.60
C ALA A 252 -4.24 -8.71 0.71
N THR A 253 -3.42 -8.17 -0.20
CA THR A 253 -3.83 -7.10 -1.13
C THR A 253 -4.83 -7.60 -2.17
N VAL A 254 -6.06 -7.12 -2.09
CA VAL A 254 -7.16 -7.54 -2.97
C VAL A 254 -7.52 -6.49 -4.02
N ALA A 255 -7.25 -5.21 -3.80
CA ALA A 255 -7.52 -4.17 -4.78
C ALA A 255 -6.56 -2.99 -4.68
N VAL A 256 -6.41 -2.25 -5.78
CA VAL A 256 -5.61 -1.02 -5.88
C VAL A 256 -6.37 0.04 -6.67
N GLU A 257 -6.06 1.31 -6.38
CA GLU A 257 -6.70 2.48 -6.99
C GLU A 257 -8.24 2.40 -6.93
N VAL A 258 -8.77 2.02 -5.76
CA VAL A 258 -10.22 1.81 -5.57
C VAL A 258 -10.93 3.17 -5.50
N PRO A 259 -11.83 3.50 -6.43
CA PRO A 259 -12.55 4.77 -6.41
C PRO A 259 -13.54 4.78 -5.24
N VAL A 260 -13.53 5.87 -4.47
CA VAL A 260 -14.48 6.09 -3.38
C VAL A 260 -15.04 7.50 -3.44
N ILE A 261 -16.30 7.61 -3.04
CA ILE A 261 -17.06 8.86 -2.93
C ILE A 261 -17.78 8.89 -1.59
N ILE A 262 -17.91 10.08 -1.02
CA ILE A 262 -18.75 10.35 0.15
C ILE A 262 -19.44 11.69 -0.05
N ASP A 263 -20.76 11.74 0.15
CA ASP A 263 -21.55 12.93 -0.11
C ASP A 263 -22.03 13.62 1.18
N SER A 264 -22.77 14.72 1.02
CA SER A 264 -23.35 15.47 2.13
C SER A 264 -24.31 14.63 3.01
N GLU A 265 -25.05 13.68 2.46
CA GLU A 265 -26.02 12.85 3.19
C GLU A 265 -25.29 11.83 4.06
N ASP A 266 -24.24 11.21 3.54
CA ASP A 266 -23.35 10.32 4.29
C ASP A 266 -22.71 11.03 5.49
N ILE A 267 -22.22 12.27 5.29
CA ILE A 267 -21.64 13.07 6.37
C ILE A 267 -22.69 13.41 7.42
N ARG A 268 -23.92 13.76 7.01
CA ARG A 268 -25.04 14.00 7.94
C ARG A 268 -25.38 12.73 8.73
N HIS A 269 -25.47 11.57 8.06
CA HIS A 269 -25.72 10.28 8.71
C HIS A 269 -24.67 10.00 9.79
N TYR A 270 -23.39 10.13 9.48
CA TYR A 270 -22.33 9.91 10.46
C TYR A 270 -22.41 10.87 11.66
N LYS A 271 -22.73 12.14 11.43
CA LYS A 271 -22.82 13.15 12.50
C LYS A 271 -24.04 12.94 13.40
N HIS A 272 -25.21 12.71 12.81
CA HIS A 272 -26.49 12.75 13.53
C HIS A 272 -26.95 11.37 14.02
N GLU A 273 -26.75 10.32 13.23
CA GLU A 273 -27.18 8.96 13.60
C GLU A 273 -26.10 8.23 14.41
N LEU A 274 -24.83 8.40 14.02
CA LEU A 274 -23.71 7.69 14.64
C LEU A 274 -22.93 8.53 15.65
N ASN A 275 -23.27 9.82 15.79
CA ASN A 275 -22.62 10.78 16.70
C ASN A 275 -21.10 10.84 16.51
N PHE A 276 -20.63 10.76 15.27
CA PHE A 276 -19.23 10.89 14.93
C PHE A 276 -18.81 12.36 14.83
N GLU A 277 -17.65 12.68 15.40
CA GLU A 277 -16.96 13.97 15.29
C GLU A 277 -16.31 14.09 13.92
N ILE A 278 -17.09 14.53 12.93
CA ILE A 278 -16.60 14.79 11.56
C ILE A 278 -16.49 16.30 11.32
N PRO A 279 -15.28 16.85 11.18
CA PRO A 279 -15.04 18.29 11.00
C PRO A 279 -15.29 18.77 9.56
N ILE A 280 -15.58 17.85 8.65
CA ILE A 280 -15.89 18.14 7.25
C ILE A 280 -17.31 18.70 7.15
N GLN A 281 -17.49 19.78 6.40
CA GLN A 281 -18.79 20.35 6.04
C GLN A 281 -18.96 20.30 4.53
N LEU A 282 -20.08 19.74 4.08
CA LEU A 282 -20.49 19.65 2.69
C LEU A 282 -21.89 20.26 2.58
N SER A 283 -22.07 21.15 1.62
CA SER A 283 -23.39 21.67 1.24
C SER A 283 -24.17 20.60 0.47
N ASP A 284 -25.48 20.77 0.34
CA ASP A 284 -26.35 19.85 -0.38
C ASP A 284 -25.88 19.65 -1.83
N GLY A 285 -25.72 18.40 -2.24
CA GLY A 285 -25.19 18.04 -3.56
C GLY A 285 -23.66 18.10 -3.68
N GLU A 286 -22.92 18.54 -2.65
CA GLU A 286 -21.46 18.42 -2.62
C GLU A 286 -21.02 17.01 -2.20
N TYR A 287 -19.85 16.62 -2.71
CA TYR A 287 -19.25 15.32 -2.47
C TYR A 287 -17.72 15.41 -2.47
N ILE A 288 -17.11 14.39 -1.85
CA ILE A 288 -15.67 14.19 -1.80
C ILE A 288 -15.33 12.91 -2.55
N THR A 289 -14.35 12.98 -3.45
CA THR A 289 -13.86 11.82 -4.20
C THR A 289 -12.42 11.47 -3.83
N GLY A 290 -12.02 10.24 -4.15
CA GLY A 290 -10.61 9.86 -4.22
C GLY A 290 -10.41 8.39 -4.57
N HIS A 291 -9.14 7.98 -4.62
CA HIS A 291 -8.75 6.61 -4.91
C HIS A 291 -7.92 6.06 -3.74
N ILE A 292 -8.28 4.87 -3.28
CA ILE A 292 -7.52 4.16 -2.25
C ILE A 292 -6.38 3.42 -2.94
N ASP A 293 -5.13 3.71 -2.56
CA ASP A 293 -3.97 3.07 -3.16
C ASP A 293 -4.03 1.54 -3.08
N LEU A 294 -4.35 1.01 -1.89
CA LEU A 294 -4.26 -0.41 -1.57
C LEU A 294 -5.37 -0.80 -0.58
N VAL A 295 -6.17 -1.80 -0.93
CA VAL A 295 -7.10 -2.48 -0.02
C VAL A 295 -6.57 -3.87 0.29
N GLN A 296 -6.44 -4.19 1.58
CA GLN A 296 -6.08 -5.52 2.04
C GLN A 296 -7.16 -6.12 2.94
N VAL A 297 -7.35 -7.43 2.89
CA VAL A 297 -8.19 -8.17 3.84
C VAL A 297 -7.32 -9.15 4.61
N ARG A 298 -7.24 -8.98 5.93
CA ARG A 298 -6.45 -9.86 6.82
C ARG A 298 -6.84 -9.68 8.27
N ASN A 299 -6.58 -10.69 9.10
CA ASN A 299 -6.76 -10.62 10.56
C ASN A 299 -8.18 -10.17 10.98
N GLY A 300 -9.22 -10.52 10.21
CA GLY A 300 -10.59 -10.12 10.52
C GLY A 300 -10.89 -8.63 10.32
N SER A 301 -10.08 -7.91 9.53
CA SER A 301 -10.25 -6.48 9.23
C SER A 301 -9.90 -6.14 7.78
N ILE A 302 -10.55 -5.10 7.26
CA ILE A 302 -10.20 -4.46 5.99
C ILE A 302 -9.16 -3.39 6.31
N HIS A 303 -8.03 -3.42 5.61
CA HIS A 303 -6.97 -2.42 5.78
C HIS A 303 -6.90 -1.54 4.53
N ILE A 304 -7.04 -0.23 4.74
CA ILE A 304 -6.84 0.82 3.73
C ILE A 304 -5.41 1.31 3.90
N LEU A 305 -4.57 1.07 2.90
CA LEU A 305 -3.16 1.43 2.91
C LEU A 305 -2.90 2.56 1.91
N ASP A 306 -2.00 3.45 2.28
CA ASP A 306 -1.50 4.54 1.43
C ASP A 306 0.04 4.50 1.43
N TYR A 307 0.66 4.42 0.25
CA TYR A 307 2.11 4.42 0.16
C TYR A 307 2.60 5.87 0.16
N LYS A 308 3.39 6.26 1.16
CA LYS A 308 3.93 7.62 1.26
C LYS A 308 5.45 7.57 1.28
N PRO A 309 6.15 8.06 0.23
CA PRO A 309 7.59 8.27 0.30
C PRO A 309 7.93 9.10 1.54
N SER A 310 8.81 8.60 2.41
CA SER A 310 9.09 9.19 3.72
C SER A 310 7.90 9.15 4.70
N ALA A 311 7.34 7.95 4.91
CA ALA A 311 6.18 7.72 5.77
C ALA A 311 6.36 8.26 7.20
N LYS A 312 7.59 8.31 7.70
CA LYS A 312 7.92 8.91 9.01
C LYS A 312 7.57 10.40 9.12
N LYS A 313 7.62 11.14 8.01
CA LYS A 313 7.29 12.58 7.96
C LYS A 313 5.83 12.82 7.53
N ALA A 314 5.21 11.84 6.88
CA ALA A 314 3.82 11.92 6.45
C ALA A 314 2.86 11.60 7.61
N LYS A 315 1.68 12.23 7.59
CA LYS A 315 0.56 11.90 8.48
C LYS A 315 -0.78 11.98 7.72
N PRO A 316 -1.05 11.07 6.76
CA PRO A 316 -2.26 11.10 5.94
C PRO A 316 -3.51 10.61 6.69
N VAL A 317 -3.61 10.85 8.00
CA VAL A 317 -4.69 10.33 8.86
C VAL A 317 -6.05 10.82 8.37
N SER A 318 -6.17 12.12 8.04
CA SER A 318 -7.41 12.70 7.54
C SER A 318 -7.86 12.05 6.22
N GLN A 319 -6.97 11.95 5.24
CA GLN A 319 -7.24 11.31 3.95
C GLN A 319 -7.70 9.85 4.14
N LEU A 320 -6.94 9.07 4.90
CA LEU A 320 -7.24 7.66 5.16
C LEU A 320 -8.55 7.45 5.95
N THR A 321 -8.86 8.36 6.88
CA THR A 321 -10.13 8.32 7.63
C THR A 321 -11.31 8.61 6.71
N THR A 322 -11.20 9.61 5.83
CA THR A 322 -12.21 9.90 4.81
C THR A 322 -12.44 8.72 3.88
N TYR A 323 -11.37 8.03 3.45
CA TYR A 323 -11.50 6.80 2.67
C TYR A 323 -12.21 5.67 3.42
N ALA A 324 -11.91 5.49 4.70
CA ALA A 324 -12.60 4.49 5.52
C ALA A 324 -14.08 4.80 5.69
N LEU A 325 -14.45 6.07 5.91
CA LEU A 325 -15.83 6.52 6.00
C LEU A 325 -16.58 6.31 4.67
N ALA A 326 -15.97 6.68 3.55
CA ALA A 326 -16.55 6.50 2.22
C ALA A 326 -16.77 5.01 1.91
N LEU A 327 -15.73 4.18 2.06
CA LEU A 327 -15.84 2.75 1.78
C LEU A 327 -16.81 2.03 2.73
N ALA A 328 -16.90 2.45 3.99
CA ALA A 328 -17.88 1.94 4.94
C ALA A 328 -19.33 2.22 4.49
N ARG A 329 -19.62 3.41 3.94
CA ARG A 329 -20.96 3.73 3.39
C ARG A 329 -21.25 2.92 2.13
N LEU A 330 -20.32 2.92 1.18
CA LEU A 330 -20.45 2.22 -0.11
C LEU A 330 -20.65 0.70 0.06
N THR A 331 -20.11 0.10 1.12
CA THR A 331 -20.22 -1.34 1.38
C THR A 331 -21.23 -1.69 2.47
N GLY A 332 -21.81 -0.71 3.17
CA GLY A 332 -22.61 -0.93 4.38
C GLY A 332 -21.83 -1.54 5.57
N LEU A 333 -20.51 -1.67 5.47
CA LEU A 333 -19.68 -2.23 6.53
C LEU A 333 -19.43 -1.20 7.64
N ARG A 334 -19.48 -1.66 8.88
CA ARG A 334 -19.25 -0.80 10.05
C ARG A 334 -17.78 -0.37 10.15
N LEU A 335 -17.54 0.88 10.56
CA LEU A 335 -16.20 1.48 10.61
C LEU A 335 -15.20 0.73 11.51
N TYR A 336 -15.65 -0.01 12.54
CA TYR A 336 -14.77 -0.82 13.38
C TYR A 336 -14.10 -1.99 12.64
N HIS A 337 -14.61 -2.37 11.47
CA HIS A 337 -13.98 -3.38 10.62
C HIS A 337 -12.76 -2.86 9.86
N PHE A 338 -12.57 -1.55 9.83
CA PHE A 338 -11.51 -0.91 9.06
C PHE A 338 -10.31 -0.59 9.93
N LYS A 339 -9.14 -0.71 9.31
CA LYS A 339 -7.87 -0.17 9.79
C LYS A 339 -7.26 0.66 8.69
N CYS A 340 -6.61 1.73 9.08
CA CYS A 340 -5.93 2.62 8.16
C CYS A 340 -4.44 2.55 8.44
N ALA A 341 -3.64 2.56 7.37
CA ALA A 341 -2.21 2.55 7.50
C ALA A 341 -1.53 3.32 6.38
N TRP A 342 -0.34 3.84 6.67
CA TRP A 342 0.56 4.34 5.65
C TRP A 342 1.95 3.80 5.88
N PHE A 343 2.70 3.64 4.81
CA PHE A 343 3.99 2.98 4.87
C PHE A 343 4.94 3.43 3.77
N ASP A 344 6.22 3.16 4.01
CA ASP A 344 7.28 3.15 3.01
C ASP A 344 8.10 1.87 3.15
N GLY A 345 9.24 1.79 2.45
CA GLY A 345 10.15 0.65 2.55
C GLY A 345 10.89 0.50 3.89
N GLN A 346 10.56 1.28 4.92
CA GLN A 346 11.21 1.24 6.24
C GLN A 346 10.23 1.36 7.42
N ASN A 347 9.17 2.13 7.26
CA ASN A 347 8.24 2.49 8.31
C ASN A 347 6.82 2.08 7.90
N TYR A 348 6.05 1.61 8.87
CA TYR A 348 4.62 1.32 8.73
C TYR A 348 3.91 1.79 9.98
N TYR A 349 2.86 2.57 9.80
CA TYR A 349 2.02 3.09 10.88
C TYR A 349 0.59 2.68 10.65
N GLU A 350 -0.08 2.18 11.69
CA GLU A 350 -1.48 1.75 11.65
C GLU A 350 -2.29 2.45 12.74
N PHE A 351 -3.54 2.77 12.44
CA PHE A 351 -4.52 3.28 13.38
C PHE A 351 -5.93 2.78 13.04
N PHE A 352 -6.85 2.94 14.00
CA PHE A 352 -8.27 2.67 13.79
C PHE A 352 -8.99 3.97 13.42
N PRO A 353 -9.60 4.08 12.22
CA PRO A 353 -10.32 5.28 11.81
C PRO A 353 -11.52 5.56 12.73
N LEU A 354 -12.11 4.54 13.33
CA LEU A 354 -13.17 4.73 14.33
C LEU A 354 -12.70 5.59 15.52
N HIS A 355 -11.48 5.41 16.01
CA HIS A 355 -10.98 6.22 17.15
C HIS A 355 -10.70 7.68 16.74
N VAL A 356 -10.59 7.97 15.45
CA VAL A 356 -10.43 9.34 14.95
C VAL A 356 -11.74 10.10 15.07
N VAL A 357 -12.86 9.44 14.77
CA VAL A 357 -14.18 10.09 14.66
C VAL A 357 -15.12 9.80 15.83
N TYR A 358 -14.89 8.74 16.60
CA TYR A 358 -15.70 8.39 17.76
C TYR A 358 -14.86 8.53 19.03
N LYS A 359 -15.15 9.58 19.80
CA LYS A 359 -14.51 9.86 21.08
C LYS A 359 -15.35 9.31 22.21
N LEU A 360 -14.74 8.55 23.11
CA LEU A 360 -15.45 8.11 24.31
C LEU A 360 -15.70 9.36 25.14
N ARG A 361 -16.97 9.75 25.30
CA ARG A 361 -17.33 10.85 26.20
C ARG A 361 -16.66 10.59 27.54
N LYS A 362 -15.68 11.43 27.92
CA LYS A 362 -15.18 11.46 29.29
C LYS A 362 -16.42 11.55 30.16
N ALA A 363 -16.67 10.52 30.97
CA ALA A 363 -17.77 10.56 31.93
C ALA A 363 -17.68 11.92 32.61
N LYS A 364 -18.73 12.75 32.46
CA LYS A 364 -18.77 14.07 33.11
C LYS A 364 -18.48 13.77 34.58
N LYS A 365 -17.28 14.15 35.06
CA LYS A 365 -17.02 14.12 36.50
C LYS A 365 -18.11 15.02 37.07
N LEU A 366 -19.07 14.43 37.76
CA LEU A 366 -20.08 15.18 38.50
C LEU A 366 -19.32 16.26 39.29
N PRO A 367 -19.72 17.54 39.20
CA PRO A 367 -19.11 18.59 40.00
C PRO A 367 -19.04 18.10 41.45
N LYS A 368 -17.91 18.30 42.15
CA LYS A 368 -17.72 17.83 43.54
C LYS A 368 -18.88 18.22 44.48
N ALA A 369 -19.64 19.26 44.14
CA ALA A 369 -20.85 19.68 44.83
C ALA A 369 -21.99 18.62 44.81
N GLN A 370 -22.17 17.88 43.71
CA GLN A 370 -23.23 16.86 43.58
C GLN A 370 -22.85 15.51 44.21
N MET A 371 -21.56 15.19 44.36
CA MET A 371 -21.10 14.01 45.12
C MET A 371 -21.33 14.14 46.64
N ARG A 372 -21.37 15.36 47.16
CA ARG A 372 -21.67 15.62 48.59
C ARG A 372 -23.16 15.47 48.92
N LEU A 373 -24.05 15.83 47.99
CA LEU A 373 -25.51 15.66 48.18
C LEU A 373 -25.97 14.19 48.10
N ALA A 374 -25.28 13.37 47.30
CA ALA A 374 -25.58 11.93 47.20
C ALA A 374 -25.08 11.10 48.40
N SER A 375 -24.17 11.64 49.23
CA SER A 375 -23.65 10.96 50.43
C SER A 375 -24.36 11.35 51.72
N THR A 376 -25.24 12.36 51.69
CA THR A 376 -26.04 12.81 52.84
C THR A 376 -27.44 12.21 52.90
N LEU A 377 -27.89 11.50 51.86
CA LEU A 377 -29.14 10.74 51.88
C LEU A 377 -28.84 9.28 52.23
N LYS A 378 -28.67 8.99 53.53
CA LYS A 378 -28.86 7.63 54.03
C LYS A 378 -30.37 7.38 54.17
N PRO A 379 -30.88 6.21 53.75
CA PRO A 379 -32.27 5.86 53.99
C PRO A 379 -32.49 5.64 55.49
N THR A 380 -33.49 6.32 56.04
CA THR A 380 -34.16 5.94 57.30
C THR A 380 -35.01 4.70 57.08
#